data_AF-A0A1A0MVC3-F1
#
_entry.id   AF-A0A1A0MVC3-F1
#
_cell.length_a   1.000
_cell.length_b   1.000
_cell.length_c   1.000
_cell.angle_alpha   90.00
_cell.angle_beta   90.00
_cell.angle_gamma   90.00
#
_symmetry.space_group_name_H-M   'P 1'
#
loop_
_entity.id
_entity.type
_entity.pdbx_description
1 polymer ?
#
loop_
_entity_poly.entity_id
_entity_poly.type
_entity_poly.pdbx_seq_one_letter_code
_entity_poly.pdbx_strand_id
1 'polypeptide(L)'
;MAELNDAVKPRLADVYSRCAPLLSKRGQQIVDRALKKGTVGGDVGMQTLLEPAMLLSLVADSDAMYELAAVVTDIPFIGDYGLWAPCEAVIAAAYRVLTRDSDPRATKVELWLSLPENGGEPGPPVVHQAMTNRLNGLLVEQIQSDAYAPPLKLPQFSYVIGKLRELAVMWAFGGSVAWPRERIDEAIAAVRVQVADFVVPQ
;
A
#
# COMPACT_ATOMS: atom_id res chain seq x y z
N MET A 1 -1.02 -18.64 12.67
CA MET A 1 -0.48 -18.17 11.36
C MET A 1 -1.10 -18.88 10.16
N ALA A 2 -1.26 -20.22 10.15
CA ALA A 2 -1.97 -20.92 9.08
C ALA A 2 -3.45 -20.47 9.00
N GLU A 3 -4.17 -20.54 10.12
CA GLU A 3 -5.59 -20.11 10.21
C GLU A 3 -5.80 -18.64 9.81
N LEU A 4 -4.87 -17.74 10.15
CA LEU A 4 -4.93 -16.33 9.76
C LEU A 4 -4.70 -16.15 8.25
N ASN A 5 -3.77 -16.92 7.65
CA ASN A 5 -3.63 -16.93 6.19
C ASN A 5 -4.91 -17.43 5.52
N ASP A 6 -5.53 -18.48 6.07
CA ASP A 6 -6.76 -19.07 5.52
C ASP A 6 -7.96 -18.13 5.64
N ALA A 7 -7.96 -17.19 6.59
CA ALA A 7 -8.97 -16.16 6.71
C ALA A 7 -8.72 -14.94 5.79
N VAL A 8 -7.47 -14.48 5.70
CA VAL A 8 -7.10 -13.23 5.02
C VAL A 8 -6.93 -13.43 3.51
N LYS A 9 -6.24 -14.51 3.09
CA LYS A 9 -5.90 -14.70 1.68
C LYS A 9 -7.10 -14.86 0.76
N PRO A 10 -8.18 -15.60 1.11
CA PRO A 10 -9.35 -15.69 0.23
C PRO A 10 -9.99 -14.33 -0.02
N ARG A 11 -10.10 -13.48 1.02
CA ARG A 11 -10.66 -12.14 0.89
C ARG A 11 -9.79 -11.23 0.01
N LEU A 12 -8.47 -11.26 0.17
CA LEU A 12 -7.56 -10.56 -0.74
C LEU A 12 -7.69 -11.10 -2.18
N ALA A 13 -7.76 -12.42 -2.35
CA ALA A 13 -7.90 -13.06 -3.65
C ALA A 13 -9.20 -12.65 -4.35
N ASP A 14 -10.30 -12.53 -3.62
CA ASP A 14 -11.59 -12.09 -4.16
C ASP A 14 -11.50 -10.65 -4.69
N VAL A 15 -10.90 -9.73 -3.93
CA VAL A 15 -10.70 -8.34 -4.38
C VAL A 15 -9.76 -8.31 -5.60
N TYR A 16 -8.62 -9.01 -5.54
CA TYR A 16 -7.67 -9.08 -6.65
C TYR A 16 -8.28 -9.69 -7.92
N SER A 17 -9.16 -10.68 -7.78
CA SER A 17 -9.87 -11.31 -8.90
C SER A 17 -10.83 -10.32 -9.57
N ARG A 18 -11.61 -9.56 -8.80
CA ARG A 18 -12.49 -8.51 -9.34
C ARG A 18 -11.70 -7.40 -10.03
N CYS A 19 -10.51 -7.06 -9.53
CA CYS A 19 -9.64 -6.07 -10.14
C CYS A 19 -8.77 -6.60 -11.30
N ALA A 20 -8.84 -7.90 -11.63
CA ALA A 20 -8.03 -8.50 -12.69
C ALA A 20 -8.12 -7.78 -14.05
N PRO A 21 -9.27 -7.20 -14.49
CA PRO A 21 -9.34 -6.41 -15.71
C PRO A 21 -8.48 -5.15 -15.73
N LEU A 22 -8.06 -4.64 -14.56
CA LEU A 22 -7.19 -3.46 -14.44
C LEU A 22 -5.70 -3.81 -14.59
N LEU A 23 -5.36 -5.10 -14.59
CA LEU A 23 -4.00 -5.60 -14.57
C LEU A 23 -3.62 -6.19 -15.93
N SER A 24 -2.41 -5.85 -16.39
CA SER A 24 -1.82 -6.52 -17.53
C SER A 24 -1.49 -7.98 -17.18
N LYS A 25 -1.07 -8.79 -18.16
CA LYS A 25 -0.54 -10.14 -17.91
C LYS A 25 0.60 -10.13 -16.86
N ARG A 26 1.44 -9.09 -16.85
CA ARG A 26 2.53 -8.96 -15.87
C ARG A 26 2.01 -8.55 -14.49
N GLY A 27 0.98 -7.71 -14.41
CA GLY A 27 0.29 -7.40 -13.15
C GLY A 27 -0.38 -8.64 -12.55
N GLN A 28 -1.04 -9.45 -13.37
CA GLN A 28 -1.65 -10.72 -12.93
C GLN A 28 -0.59 -11.69 -12.37
N GLN A 29 0.62 -11.73 -12.95
CA GLN A 29 1.74 -12.52 -12.40
C GLN A 29 2.18 -12.06 -11.00
N ILE A 30 2.03 -10.76 -10.67
CA ILE A 30 2.29 -10.25 -9.32
C ILE A 30 1.22 -10.74 -8.36
N VAL A 31 -0.06 -10.74 -8.75
CA VAL A 31 -1.17 -11.33 -7.97
C VAL A 31 -0.93 -12.81 -7.72
N ASP A 32 -0.64 -13.59 -8.76
CA ASP A 32 -0.37 -15.03 -8.65
C ASP A 32 0.79 -15.32 -7.68
N ARG A 33 1.87 -14.53 -7.79
CA ARG A 33 3.01 -14.62 -6.87
C ARG A 33 2.60 -14.29 -5.44
N ALA A 34 1.82 -13.22 -5.23
CA ALA A 34 1.37 -12.78 -3.92
C ALA A 34 0.52 -13.83 -3.23
N LEU A 35 -0.46 -14.41 -3.92
CA LEU A 35 -1.34 -15.45 -3.35
C LEU A 35 -0.57 -16.75 -3.06
N LYS A 36 0.35 -17.13 -3.97
CA LYS A 36 1.15 -18.35 -3.84
C LYS A 36 2.24 -18.27 -2.75
N LYS A 37 2.96 -17.13 -2.66
CA LYS A 37 4.16 -16.99 -1.82
C LYS A 37 4.00 -16.02 -0.65
N GLY A 38 3.08 -15.08 -0.75
CA GLY A 38 2.81 -14.14 0.34
C GLY A 38 2.27 -14.87 1.56
N THR A 39 2.51 -14.32 2.74
CA THR A 39 2.05 -14.88 4.01
C THR A 39 2.05 -13.80 5.08
N VAL A 40 1.09 -13.86 5.98
CA VAL A 40 1.04 -12.98 7.16
C VAL A 40 2.09 -13.32 8.22
N GLY A 41 2.88 -14.38 8.00
CA GLY A 41 3.85 -14.97 8.94
C GLY A 41 5.23 -14.32 9.05
N GLY A 42 5.58 -13.39 8.15
CA GLY A 42 6.89 -12.79 8.15
C GLY A 42 6.97 -11.61 7.18
N ASP A 43 7.98 -10.76 7.37
CA ASP A 43 8.05 -9.44 6.74
C ASP A 43 8.01 -9.53 5.21
N VAL A 44 8.95 -10.28 4.63
CA VAL A 44 9.00 -10.53 3.18
C VAL A 44 7.71 -11.16 2.65
N GLY A 45 7.08 -12.03 3.46
CA GLY A 45 5.81 -12.65 3.13
C GLY A 45 4.66 -11.65 3.07
N MET A 46 4.58 -10.75 4.04
CA MET A 46 3.55 -9.73 4.14
C MET A 46 3.72 -8.70 3.02
N GLN A 47 4.95 -8.24 2.81
CA GLN A 47 5.29 -7.37 1.69
C GLN A 47 4.88 -8.01 0.36
N THR A 48 5.21 -9.29 0.14
CA THR A 48 4.83 -10.01 -1.10
C THR A 48 3.32 -10.13 -1.23
N LEU A 49 2.59 -10.35 -0.13
CA LEU A 49 1.13 -10.51 -0.14
C LEU A 49 0.38 -9.22 -0.52
N LEU A 50 0.92 -8.07 -0.12
CA LEU A 50 0.29 -6.75 -0.29
C LEU A 50 0.89 -5.89 -1.41
N GLU A 51 1.90 -6.39 -2.14
CA GLU A 51 2.37 -5.76 -3.39
C GLU A 51 1.24 -5.49 -4.41
N PRO A 52 0.30 -6.44 -4.67
CA PRO A 52 -0.79 -6.18 -5.60
C PRO A 52 -1.73 -5.07 -5.12
N ALA A 53 -2.02 -4.98 -3.82
CA ALA A 53 -2.84 -3.90 -3.25
C ALA A 53 -2.23 -2.51 -3.52
N MET A 54 -0.90 -2.40 -3.39
CA MET A 54 -0.19 -1.15 -3.72
C MET A 54 -0.18 -0.86 -5.22
N LEU A 55 -0.02 -1.88 -6.07
CA LEU A 55 -0.15 -1.68 -7.51
C LEU A 55 -1.56 -1.20 -7.90
N LEU A 56 -2.58 -1.81 -7.30
CA LEU A 56 -3.98 -1.46 -7.52
C LEU A 56 -4.33 -0.07 -7.02
N SER A 57 -3.67 0.47 -5.99
CA SER A 57 -3.93 1.84 -5.51
C SER A 57 -3.65 2.93 -6.55
N LEU A 58 -2.99 2.59 -7.66
CA LEU A 58 -2.76 3.50 -8.78
C LEU A 58 -3.91 3.53 -9.79
N VAL A 59 -4.79 2.53 -9.81
CA VAL A 59 -5.75 2.28 -10.91
C VAL A 59 -7.14 1.79 -10.48
N ALA A 60 -7.29 1.27 -9.27
CA ALA A 60 -8.55 0.76 -8.74
C ALA A 60 -9.43 1.89 -8.20
N ASP A 61 -10.73 1.60 -8.11
CA ASP A 61 -11.74 2.50 -7.56
C ASP A 61 -11.74 2.50 -6.02
N SER A 62 -12.53 3.42 -5.45
CA SER A 62 -12.72 3.56 -4.02
C SER A 62 -13.32 2.32 -3.34
N ASP A 63 -14.17 1.55 -4.01
CA ASP A 63 -14.77 0.33 -3.45
C ASP A 63 -13.72 -0.76 -3.23
N ALA A 64 -12.92 -1.06 -4.25
CA ALA A 64 -11.84 -2.03 -4.15
C ALA A 64 -10.80 -1.61 -3.10
N MET A 65 -10.42 -0.33 -3.09
CA MET A 65 -9.45 0.18 -2.12
C MET A 65 -9.96 0.17 -0.68
N TYR A 66 -11.24 0.47 -0.46
CA TYR A 66 -11.87 0.33 0.85
C TYR A 66 -11.83 -1.11 1.34
N GLU A 67 -12.20 -2.07 0.49
CA GLU A 67 -12.19 -3.49 0.85
C GLU A 67 -10.78 -3.99 1.17
N LEU A 68 -9.77 -3.59 0.40
CA LEU A 68 -8.36 -3.92 0.70
C LEU A 68 -7.93 -3.40 2.07
N ALA A 69 -8.25 -2.14 2.38
CA ALA A 69 -7.96 -1.57 3.70
C ALA A 69 -8.68 -2.33 4.83
N ALA A 70 -9.96 -2.66 4.64
CA ALA A 70 -10.75 -3.40 5.63
C ALA A 70 -10.23 -4.83 5.86
N VAL A 71 -9.64 -5.47 4.84
CA VAL A 71 -9.05 -6.81 5.01
C VAL A 71 -7.76 -6.75 5.85
N VAL A 72 -6.92 -5.73 5.63
CA VAL A 72 -5.64 -5.65 6.36
C VAL A 72 -5.81 -5.24 7.83
N THR A 73 -6.92 -4.60 8.21
CA THR A 73 -7.22 -4.32 9.63
C THR A 73 -7.50 -5.59 10.44
N ASP A 74 -7.85 -6.70 9.79
CA ASP A 74 -8.11 -7.98 10.46
C ASP A 74 -6.83 -8.79 10.71
N ILE A 75 -5.69 -8.32 10.21
CA ILE A 75 -4.40 -8.90 10.53
C ILE A 75 -4.03 -8.41 11.95
N PRO A 76 -3.75 -9.29 12.93
CA PRO A 76 -3.36 -8.88 14.27
C PRO A 76 -1.94 -8.33 14.28
N PHE A 77 -1.74 -7.25 15.02
CA PHE A 77 -0.40 -6.78 15.38
C PHE A 77 0.19 -7.68 16.46
N ILE A 78 1.36 -8.25 16.20
CA ILE A 78 2.04 -9.19 17.11
C ILE A 78 3.29 -8.59 17.78
N GLY A 79 3.41 -7.25 17.81
CA GLY A 79 4.52 -6.54 18.43
C GLY A 79 5.70 -6.23 17.52
N ASP A 80 5.61 -6.53 16.22
CA ASP A 80 6.64 -6.20 15.22
C ASP A 80 6.05 -5.24 14.17
N TYR A 81 6.50 -3.99 14.20
CA TYR A 81 6.02 -2.97 13.27
C TYR A 81 6.50 -3.20 11.83
N GLY A 82 7.63 -3.87 11.62
CA GLY A 82 8.09 -4.24 10.29
C GLY A 82 7.09 -5.14 9.56
N LEU A 83 6.44 -6.06 10.30
CA LEU A 83 5.36 -6.89 9.79
C LEU A 83 4.07 -6.10 9.50
N TRP A 84 3.83 -5.02 10.23
CA TRP A 84 2.62 -4.22 10.13
C TRP A 84 2.70 -3.09 9.08
N ALA A 85 3.89 -2.55 8.84
CA ALA A 85 4.10 -1.43 7.92
C ALA A 85 3.50 -1.64 6.51
N PRO A 86 3.48 -2.86 5.94
CA PRO A 86 2.76 -3.10 4.68
C PRO A 86 1.24 -2.92 4.79
N CYS A 87 0.62 -3.24 5.93
CA CYS A 87 -0.80 -3.05 6.19
C CYS A 87 -1.12 -1.55 6.31
N GLU A 88 -0.32 -0.82 7.07
CA GLU A 88 -0.41 0.65 7.18
C GLU A 88 -0.35 1.32 5.79
N ALA A 89 0.58 0.89 4.94
CA ALA A 89 0.70 1.45 3.60
C ALA A 89 -0.54 1.21 2.72
N VAL A 90 -1.21 0.06 2.86
CA VAL A 90 -2.48 -0.22 2.16
C VAL A 90 -3.59 0.67 2.68
N ILE A 91 -3.70 0.85 4.01
CA ILE A 91 -4.69 1.75 4.63
C ILE A 91 -4.45 3.20 4.16
N ALA A 92 -3.20 3.65 4.15
CA ALA A 92 -2.81 4.98 3.67
C ALA A 92 -3.13 5.19 2.19
N ALA A 93 -2.83 4.19 1.35
CA ALA A 93 -3.15 4.24 -0.07
C ALA A 93 -4.66 4.30 -0.31
N ALA A 94 -5.44 3.52 0.46
CA ALA A 94 -6.90 3.56 0.40
C ALA A 94 -7.44 4.92 0.85
N TYR A 95 -7.00 5.45 1.99
CA TYR A 95 -7.41 6.77 2.46
C TYR A 95 -7.17 7.85 1.40
N ARG A 96 -6.01 7.81 0.72
CA ARG A 96 -5.71 8.72 -0.40
C ARG A 96 -6.70 8.59 -1.55
N VAL A 97 -6.96 7.37 -2.03
CA VAL A 97 -7.89 7.14 -3.15
C VAL A 97 -9.30 7.61 -2.79
N LEU A 98 -9.80 7.20 -1.62
CA LEU A 98 -11.12 7.59 -1.14
C LEU A 98 -11.24 9.12 -0.95
N THR A 99 -10.22 9.76 -0.40
CA THR A 99 -10.21 11.23 -0.23
C THR A 99 -10.28 11.96 -1.57
N ARG A 100 -9.49 11.51 -2.56
CA ARG A 100 -9.48 12.10 -3.90
C ARG A 100 -10.85 11.96 -4.60
N ASP A 101 -11.49 10.82 -4.41
CA ASP A 101 -12.80 10.53 -5.00
C ASP A 101 -13.96 11.13 -4.17
N SER A 102 -13.66 11.87 -3.10
CA SER A 102 -14.64 12.44 -2.16
C SER A 102 -15.58 11.40 -1.55
N ASP A 103 -15.07 10.18 -1.31
CA ASP A 103 -15.82 9.09 -0.73
C ASP A 103 -16.02 9.30 0.79
N PRO A 104 -17.26 9.23 1.32
CA PRO A 104 -17.53 9.48 2.73
C PRO A 104 -16.87 8.44 3.67
N ARG A 105 -16.49 7.27 3.17
CA ARG A 105 -15.76 6.26 3.95
C ARG A 105 -14.33 6.70 4.27
N ALA A 106 -13.79 7.72 3.60
CA ALA A 106 -12.44 8.25 3.85
C ALA A 106 -12.21 8.56 5.34
N THR A 107 -13.18 9.21 6.00
CA THR A 107 -13.08 9.55 7.43
C THR A 107 -12.95 8.30 8.32
N LYS A 108 -13.61 7.19 7.95
CA LYS A 108 -13.46 5.93 8.68
C LYS A 108 -12.07 5.32 8.46
N VAL A 109 -11.59 5.33 7.21
CA VAL A 109 -10.26 4.79 6.86
C VAL A 109 -9.13 5.63 7.49
N GLU A 110 -9.31 6.95 7.63
CA GLU A 110 -8.36 7.82 8.32
C GLU A 110 -8.10 7.37 9.77
N LEU A 111 -9.15 6.94 10.47
CA LEU A 111 -9.01 6.46 11.85
C LEU A 111 -8.20 5.16 11.94
N TRP A 112 -8.20 4.35 10.87
CA TRP A 112 -7.40 3.12 10.80
C TRP A 112 -5.90 3.40 10.62
N LEU A 113 -5.49 4.62 10.22
CA LEU A 113 -4.07 4.99 10.11
C LEU A 113 -3.35 4.96 11.46
N SER A 114 -4.11 5.05 12.56
CA SER A 114 -3.55 4.92 13.89
C SER A 114 -3.29 3.48 14.30
N LEU A 115 -3.71 2.46 13.54
CA LEU A 115 -3.42 1.07 13.91
C LEU A 115 -1.95 0.72 13.63
N PRO A 116 -1.26 0.00 14.53
CA PRO A 116 -1.77 -0.62 15.76
C PRO A 116 -1.55 0.27 17.00
N GLU A 117 -1.13 1.51 16.77
CA GLU A 117 -1.00 2.56 17.76
C GLU A 117 -2.40 2.85 18.35
N ASN A 118 -2.50 3.75 19.34
CA ASN A 118 -3.76 3.95 20.09
C ASN A 118 -4.31 2.68 20.79
N GLY A 119 -3.44 1.76 21.19
CA GLY A 119 -3.86 0.55 21.92
C GLY A 119 -4.56 -0.49 21.05
N GLY A 120 -4.36 -0.44 19.72
CA GLY A 120 -4.99 -1.36 18.78
C GLY A 120 -6.40 -0.96 18.36
N GLU A 121 -6.83 0.25 18.68
CA GLU A 121 -8.16 0.78 18.38
C GLU A 121 -8.09 1.93 17.35
N PRO A 122 -9.03 2.03 16.41
CA PRO A 122 -9.10 3.17 15.49
C PRO A 122 -9.25 4.51 16.23
N GLY A 123 -8.48 5.51 15.81
CA GLY A 123 -8.43 6.83 16.40
C GLY A 123 -7.65 7.83 15.52
N PRO A 124 -7.46 9.07 15.98
CA PRO A 124 -6.66 10.05 15.25
C PRO A 124 -5.24 9.51 14.95
N PRO A 125 -4.68 9.74 13.74
CA PRO A 125 -3.34 9.29 13.39
C PRO A 125 -2.30 9.81 14.39
N VAL A 126 -1.36 8.95 14.80
CA VAL A 126 -0.36 9.30 15.81
C VAL A 126 0.99 9.57 15.13
N VAL A 127 1.59 10.73 15.42
CA VAL A 127 2.87 11.15 14.80
C VAL A 127 3.98 11.14 15.83
N HIS A 128 4.80 10.09 15.77
CA HIS A 128 6.02 9.91 16.57
C HIS A 128 7.24 10.51 15.86
N GLN A 129 8.37 10.60 16.55
CA GLN A 129 9.63 11.06 15.93
C GLN A 129 10.05 10.24 14.70
N ALA A 130 9.83 8.92 14.71
CA ALA A 130 10.12 8.06 13.56
C ALA A 130 9.24 8.42 12.35
N MET A 131 7.94 8.69 12.60
CA MET A 131 7.01 9.16 11.57
C MET A 131 7.43 10.53 11.04
N THR A 132 7.87 11.46 11.89
CA THR A 132 8.39 12.76 11.44
C THR A 132 9.56 12.61 10.46
N ASN A 133 10.50 11.70 10.72
CA ASN A 133 11.62 11.44 9.79
C ASN A 133 11.12 10.86 8.45
N ARG A 134 10.13 9.97 8.50
CA ARG A 134 9.48 9.39 7.33
C ARG A 134 8.76 10.46 6.50
N LEU A 135 8.02 11.36 7.15
CA LEU A 135 7.30 12.49 6.52
C LEU A 135 8.23 13.50 5.87
N ASN A 136 9.48 13.62 6.34
CA ASN A 136 10.52 14.42 5.70
C ASN A 136 11.16 13.73 4.49
N GLY A 137 10.71 12.52 4.13
CA GLY A 137 11.12 11.81 2.91
C GLY A 137 12.38 10.96 3.04
N LEU A 138 12.88 10.71 4.26
CA LEU A 138 14.13 9.97 4.48
C LEU A 138 14.18 8.64 3.72
N LEU A 139 13.11 7.83 3.81
CA LEU A 139 13.06 6.52 3.15
C LEU A 139 12.84 6.65 1.64
N VAL A 140 12.00 7.58 1.20
CA VAL A 140 11.75 7.84 -0.23
C VAL A 140 13.05 8.23 -0.95
N GLU A 141 13.90 9.02 -0.31
CA GLU A 141 15.19 9.46 -0.86
C GLU A 141 16.25 8.35 -0.85
N GLN A 142 16.19 7.43 0.12
CA GLN A 142 17.04 6.24 0.15
C GLN A 142 16.64 5.20 -0.90
N ILE A 143 15.36 5.13 -1.25
CA ILE A 143 14.86 4.24 -2.30
C ILE A 143 15.15 4.88 -3.67
N GLN A 144 16.33 4.57 -4.20
CA GLN A 144 16.83 5.07 -5.49
C GLN A 144 16.14 4.44 -6.72
N SER A 145 14.82 4.24 -6.67
CA SER A 145 14.07 3.59 -7.75
C SER A 145 13.88 4.48 -8.99
N ASP A 146 14.16 5.78 -8.91
CA ASP A 146 14.00 6.72 -10.03
C ASP A 146 14.91 6.40 -11.23
N ALA A 147 16.00 5.67 -10.99
CA ALA A 147 16.88 5.20 -12.05
C ALA A 147 16.30 4.02 -12.85
N TYR A 148 15.19 3.42 -12.41
CA TYR A 148 14.60 2.26 -13.09
C TYR A 148 13.62 2.70 -14.18
N ALA A 149 13.82 2.14 -15.37
CA ALA A 149 12.94 2.32 -16.51
C ALA A 149 12.17 1.02 -16.84
N PRO A 150 10.91 1.11 -17.30
CA PRO A 150 10.17 -0.06 -17.79
C PRO A 150 10.86 -0.74 -18.99
N PRO A 151 10.69 -2.07 -19.17
CA PRO A 151 9.97 -2.98 -18.28
C PRO A 151 10.80 -3.36 -17.04
N LEU A 152 10.18 -3.30 -15.86
CA LEU A 152 10.88 -3.58 -14.60
C LEU A 152 11.14 -5.09 -14.41
N LYS A 153 12.33 -5.45 -13.93
CA LYS A 153 12.56 -6.79 -13.36
C LYS A 153 11.88 -6.89 -11.99
N LEU A 154 11.56 -8.09 -11.54
CA LEU A 154 10.85 -8.30 -10.27
C LEU A 154 11.49 -7.58 -9.05
N PRO A 155 12.82 -7.60 -8.85
CA PRO A 155 13.43 -6.83 -7.76
C PRO A 155 13.21 -5.32 -7.90
N GLN A 156 13.35 -4.77 -9.12
CA GLN A 156 13.12 -3.35 -9.39
C GLN A 156 11.66 -2.97 -9.14
N PHE A 157 10.73 -3.84 -9.54
CA PHE A 157 9.30 -3.69 -9.23
C PHE A 157 9.08 -3.61 -7.70
N SER A 158 9.63 -4.55 -6.93
CA SER A 158 9.48 -4.53 -5.46
C SER A 158 10.07 -3.26 -4.84
N TYR A 159 11.18 -2.71 -5.36
CA TYR A 159 11.71 -1.41 -4.91
C TYR A 159 10.78 -0.23 -5.26
N VAL A 160 10.24 -0.20 -6.49
CA VAL A 160 9.28 0.84 -6.91
C VAL A 160 8.01 0.78 -6.07
N ILE A 161 7.49 -0.41 -5.78
CA ILE A 161 6.35 -0.60 -4.87
C ILE A 161 6.72 -0.20 -3.44
N GLY A 162 7.94 -0.47 -2.99
CA GLY A 162 8.46 0.03 -1.72
C GLY A 162 8.40 1.56 -1.63
N LYS A 163 8.84 2.26 -2.67
CA LYS A 163 8.71 3.73 -2.75
C LYS A 163 7.25 4.18 -2.69
N LEU A 164 6.36 3.50 -3.41
CA LEU A 164 4.93 3.81 -3.41
C LEU A 164 4.28 3.69 -2.03
N ARG A 165 4.68 2.67 -1.24
CA ARG A 165 4.21 2.50 0.15
C ARG A 165 4.57 3.71 1.00
N GLU A 166 5.81 4.15 0.91
CA GLU A 166 6.30 5.31 1.65
C GLU A 166 5.56 6.59 1.24
N LEU A 167 5.41 6.83 -0.06
CA LEU A 167 4.66 7.98 -0.58
C LEU A 167 3.19 7.96 -0.11
N ALA A 168 2.54 6.80 -0.10
CA ALA A 168 1.16 6.67 0.37
C ALA A 168 1.02 7.06 1.84
N VAL A 169 1.91 6.54 2.71
CA VAL A 169 1.90 6.91 4.14
C VAL A 169 2.20 8.39 4.33
N MET A 170 3.21 8.93 3.64
CA MET A 170 3.52 10.35 3.73
C MET A 170 2.32 11.22 3.35
N TRP A 171 1.61 10.86 2.27
CA TRP A 171 0.43 11.60 1.83
C TRP A 171 -0.70 11.56 2.88
N ALA A 172 -0.97 10.36 3.42
CA ALA A 172 -2.04 10.12 4.37
C ALA A 172 -1.86 10.90 5.67
N PHE A 173 -0.63 10.97 6.19
CA PHE A 173 -0.28 11.73 7.40
C PHE A 173 -0.06 13.23 7.15
N GLY A 174 -0.38 13.73 5.95
CA GLY A 174 -0.36 15.16 5.63
C GLY A 174 0.95 15.70 5.07
N GLY A 175 1.98 14.86 4.91
CA GLY A 175 3.28 15.24 4.36
C GLY A 175 4.11 16.11 5.31
N SER A 176 4.99 16.92 4.73
CA SER A 176 5.85 17.88 5.43
C SER A 176 6.10 19.12 4.58
N VAL A 177 6.83 20.11 5.11
CA VAL A 177 7.25 21.29 4.33
C VAL A 177 8.15 20.88 3.15
N ALA A 178 9.03 19.90 3.35
CA ALA A 178 9.90 19.39 2.29
C ALA A 178 9.13 18.51 1.30
N TRP A 179 8.13 17.78 1.78
CA TRP A 179 7.29 16.87 1.00
C TRP A 179 5.81 17.20 1.16
N PRO A 180 5.34 18.32 0.57
CA PRO A 180 3.92 18.65 0.56
C PRO A 180 3.15 17.65 -0.31
N ARG A 181 1.82 17.54 -0.11
CA ARG A 181 0.97 16.55 -0.80
C ARG A 181 1.09 16.63 -2.32
N GLU A 182 1.21 17.83 -2.88
CA GLU A 182 1.36 18.06 -4.32
C GLU A 182 2.61 17.39 -4.87
N ARG A 183 3.76 17.55 -4.18
CA ARG A 183 5.02 16.88 -4.55
C ARG A 183 4.91 15.36 -4.42
N ILE A 184 4.22 14.89 -3.39
CA ILE A 184 3.98 13.45 -3.20
C ILE A 184 3.12 12.89 -4.34
N ASP A 185 2.09 13.62 -4.76
CA ASP A 185 1.22 13.23 -5.87
C ASP A 185 1.97 13.17 -7.21
N GLU A 186 2.87 14.12 -7.47
CA GLU A 186 3.78 14.07 -8.63
C GLU A 186 4.67 12.83 -8.61
N ALA A 187 5.24 12.49 -7.44
CA ALA A 187 6.07 11.30 -7.28
C ALA A 187 5.27 10.00 -7.47
N ILE A 188 4.02 9.94 -6.99
CA ILE A 188 3.12 8.81 -7.22
C ILE A 188 2.77 8.69 -8.72
N ALA A 189 2.55 9.81 -9.40
CA ALA A 189 2.31 9.83 -10.85
C ALA A 189 3.53 9.30 -11.62
N ALA A 190 4.75 9.66 -11.21
CA ALA A 190 5.98 9.10 -11.79
C ALA A 190 6.08 7.58 -11.57
N VAL A 191 5.74 7.09 -10.36
CA VAL A 191 5.68 5.65 -10.10
C VAL A 191 4.69 4.95 -11.03
N ARG A 192 3.51 5.54 -11.28
CA ARG A 192 2.53 4.99 -12.24
C ARG A 192 3.12 4.77 -13.62
N VAL A 193 3.98 5.69 -14.09
CA VAL A 193 4.71 5.53 -15.36
C VAL A 193 5.72 4.38 -15.29
N GLN A 194 6.44 4.22 -14.17
CA GLN A 194 7.42 3.15 -14.00
C GLN A 194 6.79 1.75 -13.97
N VAL A 195 5.54 1.62 -13.53
CA VAL A 195 4.81 0.34 -13.48
C VAL A 195 3.77 0.18 -14.58
N ALA A 196 3.83 1.02 -15.62
CA ALA A 196 2.83 1.03 -16.70
C ALA A 196 2.69 -0.34 -17.41
N ASP A 197 3.75 -1.16 -17.46
CA ASP A 197 3.70 -2.51 -18.04
C ASP A 197 2.93 -3.54 -17.19
N PHE A 198 2.57 -3.20 -15.94
CA PHE A 198 1.83 -4.06 -15.01
C PHE A 198 0.32 -3.76 -14.98
N VAL A 199 -0.10 -2.61 -15.50
CA VAL A 199 -1.51 -2.17 -15.51
C VAL A 199 -2.04 -2.08 -16.93
N VAL A 200 -3.36 -2.18 -17.10
CA VAL A 200 -4.01 -1.90 -18.38
C VAL A 200 -4.03 -0.38 -18.59
N PRO A 201 -3.73 0.13 -19.79
CA PRO A 201 -3.90 1.55 -20.10
C PRO A 201 -5.35 1.98 -19.84
N GLN A 202 -5.54 3.02 -19.04
CA GLN A 202 -6.84 3.63 -18.75
C GLN A 202 -7.01 4.91 -19.56
#